data_AF-A0AB35RIS0-F1
#
_entry.id   AF-A0AB35RIS0-F1
#
_cell.length_a   1.000
_cell.length_b   1.000
_cell.length_c   1.000
_cell.angle_alpha   90.00
_cell.angle_beta   90.00
_cell.angle_gamma   90.00
#
_symmetry.space_group_name_H-M   'P 1'
#
loop_
_entity.id
_entity.type
_entity.pdbx_description
1 polymer ?
#
loop_
_entity_poly.entity_id
_entity_poly.type
_entity_poly.pdbx_seq_one_letter_code
_entity_poly.pdbx_strand_id
1 'polypeptide(L)'
;MRVKTVRYHSSLSGFTRTLQVTGGRSSVSTGATAVASAQTISSSNLCVWPDANCSTSSYHGTKNTLGISVELAGTPVELASGTVLATVILERRSSVSGGFNSENYTITFTLQDKVEPPVYTCTISDYDATITLPSVRRSDLENNGAGKYAAISKPLNLNLQCNDNTDVTITFNATALSGTDNVLENTLAGNDNVGFQLLYGGNPVKVNNELLLRTGASGATNLQFDVYYYYKGSGAVTAGAIKSGAEFTLDYK
;
A
#
# COMPACT_ATOMS: atom_id res chain seq x y z
N MET A 1 29.31 -11.51 27.26
CA MET A 1 29.57 -11.98 25.88
C MET A 1 29.69 -10.79 24.97
N ARG A 2 30.37 -10.91 23.83
CA ARG A 2 30.40 -9.87 22.78
C ARG A 2 29.87 -10.39 21.46
N VAL A 3 29.35 -9.51 20.62
CA VAL A 3 29.04 -9.83 19.22
C VAL A 3 30.37 -10.04 18.49
N LYS A 4 30.61 -11.27 18.04
CA LYS A 4 31.79 -11.65 17.28
C LYS A 4 31.57 -11.41 15.79
N THR A 5 30.39 -11.77 15.29
CA THR A 5 30.05 -11.66 13.88
C THR A 5 28.54 -11.55 13.73
N VAL A 6 28.10 -10.72 12.80
CA VAL A 6 26.72 -10.71 12.29
C VAL A 6 26.78 -11.13 10.85
N ARG A 7 26.01 -12.16 10.48
CA ARG A 7 25.83 -12.56 9.09
C ARG A 7 24.39 -12.34 8.72
N TYR A 8 24.16 -11.64 7.63
CA TYR A 8 22.83 -11.54 7.04
C TYR A 8 22.71 -12.50 5.88
N HIS A 9 21.49 -12.94 5.61
CA HIS A 9 21.25 -13.79 4.45
C HIS A 9 21.51 -13.03 3.14
N SER A 10 22.08 -13.72 2.16
CA SER A 10 22.54 -13.13 0.89
C SER A 10 21.38 -12.57 0.06
N SER A 11 20.20 -13.19 0.12
CA SER A 11 18.99 -12.73 -0.57
C SER A 11 18.50 -11.34 -0.12
N LEU A 12 18.98 -10.85 1.02
CA LEU A 12 18.58 -9.56 1.57
C LEU A 12 19.48 -8.41 1.10
N SER A 13 20.32 -8.61 0.06
CA SER A 13 21.29 -7.65 -0.51
C SER A 13 20.74 -6.23 -0.76
N GLY A 14 19.45 -6.10 -1.09
CA GLY A 14 18.78 -4.81 -1.33
C GLY A 14 18.25 -4.07 -0.10
N PHE A 15 18.34 -4.65 1.10
CA PHE A 15 17.88 -4.00 2.33
C PHE A 15 19.01 -3.26 3.05
N THR A 16 18.70 -2.08 3.57
CA THR A 16 19.45 -1.43 4.65
C THR A 16 19.24 -2.25 5.91
N ARG A 17 20.34 -2.55 6.61
CA ARG A 17 20.33 -3.46 7.77
C ARG A 17 20.92 -2.74 8.96
N THR A 18 20.15 -2.72 10.03
CA THR A 18 20.60 -2.15 11.28
C THR A 18 20.47 -3.21 12.36
N LEU A 19 21.55 -3.44 13.10
CA LEU A 19 21.53 -4.18 14.35
C LEU A 19 21.31 -3.16 15.47
N GLN A 20 20.18 -3.23 16.16
CA GLN A 20 19.95 -2.42 17.35
C GLN A 20 20.04 -3.30 18.60
N VAL A 21 20.80 -2.81 19.59
CA VAL A 21 20.88 -3.42 20.92
C VAL A 21 20.09 -2.50 21.86
N THR A 22 18.86 -2.88 22.18
CA THR A 22 17.92 -2.03 22.93
C THR A 22 17.97 -2.32 24.43
N GLY A 23 18.04 -1.27 25.24
CA GLY A 23 18.08 -1.37 26.71
C GLY A 23 16.70 -1.63 27.33
N GLY A 24 16.52 -2.78 28.00
CA GLY A 24 15.33 -3.11 28.78
C GLY A 24 15.70 -3.66 30.16
N ARG A 25 14.79 -3.57 31.15
CA ARG A 25 14.99 -4.04 32.54
C ARG A 25 14.42 -5.45 32.75
N SER A 26 15.11 -6.32 33.49
CA SER A 26 14.51 -7.57 34.04
C SER A 26 15.27 -8.09 35.26
N SER A 27 14.56 -8.76 36.19
CA SER A 27 15.00 -9.22 37.51
C SER A 27 14.78 -10.73 37.78
N VAL A 28 15.86 -11.40 38.21
CA VAL A 28 16.07 -12.52 39.19
C VAL A 28 15.31 -13.86 39.07
N SER A 29 16.04 -15.00 39.00
CA SER A 29 16.26 -15.95 40.13
C SER A 29 17.13 -17.18 39.78
N THR A 30 17.82 -17.69 40.80
CA THR A 30 18.87 -18.72 40.80
C THR A 30 18.35 -20.16 40.79
N GLY A 31 19.04 -21.04 40.05
CA GLY A 31 19.11 -22.48 40.30
C GLY A 31 18.81 -23.36 39.07
N ALA A 32 19.83 -24.07 38.55
CA ALA A 32 19.69 -25.42 37.99
C ALA A 32 21.02 -26.00 37.48
N THR A 33 21.21 -27.27 37.80
CA THR A 33 22.29 -28.21 37.45
C THR A 33 22.34 -28.49 35.94
N ALA A 34 23.53 -28.84 35.42
CA ALA A 34 23.77 -29.14 34.01
C ALA A 34 22.98 -30.37 33.51
N VAL A 35 22.40 -30.27 32.30
CA VAL A 35 21.96 -31.43 31.50
C VAL A 35 22.30 -31.18 30.02
N ALA A 36 22.82 -32.21 29.36
CA ALA A 36 23.20 -32.25 27.96
C ALA A 36 21.98 -32.33 27.01
N SER A 37 22.20 -31.97 25.74
CA SER A 37 21.27 -31.86 24.60
C SER A 37 20.58 -30.50 24.42
N ALA A 38 20.51 -30.07 23.15
CA ALA A 38 20.05 -28.79 22.60
C ALA A 38 19.49 -27.78 23.62
N GLN A 39 20.34 -26.86 24.11
CA GLN A 39 19.89 -25.82 25.04
C GLN A 39 19.08 -24.75 24.29
N THR A 40 17.76 -24.79 24.47
CA THR A 40 16.98 -23.56 24.63
C THR A 40 17.54 -22.86 25.87
N ILE A 41 18.33 -21.81 25.68
CA ILE A 41 18.97 -21.09 26.79
C ILE A 41 17.87 -20.38 27.57
N SER A 42 17.45 -20.93 28.71
CA SER A 42 16.67 -20.19 29.70
C SER A 42 17.58 -19.11 30.31
N SER A 43 17.11 -17.87 30.19
CA SER A 43 17.88 -16.63 30.32
C SER A 43 18.22 -16.23 31.75
N SER A 44 18.72 -17.13 32.59
CA SER A 44 18.99 -16.78 33.98
C SER A 44 20.32 -16.05 34.19
N ASN A 45 21.29 -16.01 33.25
CA ASN A 45 22.62 -15.40 33.51
C ASN A 45 23.50 -14.94 32.31
N LEU A 46 22.97 -14.69 31.10
CA LEU A 46 23.83 -14.35 29.94
C LEU A 46 23.59 -12.92 29.43
N CYS A 47 24.55 -12.02 29.68
CA CYS A 47 24.54 -10.64 29.18
C CYS A 47 25.45 -10.48 27.92
N VAL A 48 24.94 -9.81 26.88
CA VAL A 48 25.71 -9.30 25.74
C VAL A 48 26.11 -7.85 26.05
N TRP A 49 27.40 -7.55 26.05
CA TRP A 49 27.92 -6.24 26.44
C TRP A 49 28.14 -5.33 25.21
N PRO A 50 27.74 -4.06 25.25
CA PRO A 50 27.78 -3.16 24.09
C PRO A 50 29.14 -2.54 23.79
N ASP A 51 30.17 -2.71 24.64
CA ASP A 51 31.53 -2.23 24.38
C ASP A 51 32.49 -3.35 23.91
N ALA A 52 33.48 -2.97 23.12
CA ALA A 52 34.48 -3.87 22.52
C ALA A 52 35.39 -4.54 23.56
N ASN A 53 35.43 -4.03 24.79
CA ASN A 53 36.46 -4.35 25.77
C ASN A 53 36.02 -5.42 26.78
N CYS A 54 34.72 -5.69 26.93
CA CYS A 54 34.22 -6.73 27.83
C CYS A 54 34.90 -6.66 29.23
N SER A 55 35.18 -5.47 29.76
CA SER A 55 36.02 -5.33 30.94
C SER A 55 35.28 -5.84 32.17
N THR A 56 35.59 -7.07 32.61
CA THR A 56 35.03 -7.69 33.81
C THR A 56 35.78 -7.30 35.08
N SER A 57 36.75 -6.40 35.00
CA SER A 57 37.47 -5.92 36.17
C SER A 57 36.52 -5.06 37.02
N SER A 58 35.96 -5.70 38.05
CA SER A 58 35.31 -5.07 39.21
C SER A 58 33.82 -4.71 39.06
N TYR A 59 32.99 -5.58 38.48
CA TYR A 59 31.53 -5.41 38.57
C TYR A 59 30.89 -6.37 39.59
N HIS A 60 30.38 -5.83 40.70
CA HIS A 60 29.72 -6.56 41.80
C HIS A 60 28.21 -6.22 41.88
N GLY A 61 27.43 -6.51 40.83
CA GLY A 61 25.97 -6.28 40.85
C GLY A 61 25.19 -7.09 39.81
N THR A 62 23.87 -6.91 39.79
CA THR A 62 22.95 -7.42 38.75
C THR A 62 22.88 -6.39 37.62
N LYS A 63 23.21 -6.79 36.38
CA LYS A 63 22.96 -5.97 35.18
C LYS A 63 21.88 -6.60 34.33
N ASN A 64 21.05 -5.75 33.73
CA ASN A 64 20.00 -6.19 32.83
C ASN A 64 20.63 -6.85 31.59
N THR A 65 20.00 -7.93 31.13
CA THR A 65 20.25 -8.49 29.80
C THR A 65 19.66 -7.58 28.73
N LEU A 66 20.34 -7.44 27.59
CA LEU A 66 19.91 -6.59 26.47
C LEU A 66 19.28 -7.44 25.38
N GLY A 67 18.18 -6.97 24.80
CA GLY A 67 17.58 -7.58 23.61
C GLY A 67 18.42 -7.25 22.37
N ILE A 68 18.53 -8.21 21.46
CA ILE A 68 19.07 -7.97 20.12
C ILE A 68 17.89 -7.96 19.16
N SER A 69 17.70 -6.84 18.45
CA SER A 69 16.72 -6.75 17.35
C SER A 69 17.45 -6.55 16.02
N VAL A 70 16.84 -7.10 14.97
CA VAL A 70 17.30 -6.94 13.59
C VAL A 70 16.19 -6.23 12.84
N GLU A 71 16.51 -5.08 12.28
CA GLU A 71 15.59 -4.31 11.45
C GLU A 71 16.04 -4.40 9.99
N LEU A 72 15.08 -4.68 9.11
CA LEU A 72 15.25 -4.65 7.66
C LEU A 72 14.46 -3.46 7.12
N ALA A 73 15.14 -2.55 6.43
CA ALA A 73 14.53 -1.39 5.77
C ALA A 73 14.89 -1.39 4.29
N GLY A 74 13.91 -1.34 3.40
CA GLY A 74 14.15 -1.41 1.96
C GLY A 74 12.87 -1.62 1.16
N THR A 75 13.03 -1.87 -0.15
CA THR A 75 11.89 -2.18 -1.03
C THR A 75 11.16 -3.43 -0.56
N PRO A 76 9.81 -3.43 -0.52
CA PRO A 76 9.03 -4.61 -0.20
C PRO A 76 9.42 -5.77 -1.12
N VAL A 77 9.80 -6.90 -0.54
CA VAL A 77 10.09 -8.14 -1.25
C VAL A 77 9.41 -9.27 -0.50
N GLU A 78 8.94 -10.26 -1.24
CA GLU A 78 8.39 -11.47 -0.65
C GLU A 78 9.49 -12.24 0.10
N LEU A 79 9.25 -12.54 1.38
CA LEU A 79 10.11 -13.38 2.19
C LEU A 79 9.31 -14.58 2.67
N ALA A 80 9.74 -15.78 2.30
CA ALA A 80 9.10 -17.01 2.74
C ALA A 80 9.25 -17.23 4.25
N SER A 81 8.27 -17.89 4.86
CA SER A 81 8.42 -18.44 6.22
C SER A 81 9.66 -19.33 6.29
N GLY A 82 10.36 -19.29 7.42
CA GLY A 82 11.62 -20.03 7.61
C GLY A 82 12.86 -19.34 7.04
N THR A 83 12.72 -18.18 6.37
CA THR A 83 13.87 -17.40 5.91
C THR A 83 14.69 -16.93 7.10
N VAL A 84 15.98 -17.31 7.12
CA VAL A 84 16.93 -16.75 8.08
C VAL A 84 17.22 -15.32 7.67
N LEU A 85 16.92 -14.35 8.53
CA LEU A 85 17.17 -12.93 8.28
C LEU A 85 18.61 -12.55 8.68
N ALA A 86 19.02 -13.02 9.85
CA ALA A 86 20.34 -12.80 10.38
C ALA A 86 20.76 -13.90 11.34
N THR A 87 22.07 -14.11 11.42
CA THR A 87 22.72 -14.96 12.42
C THR A 87 23.72 -14.10 13.19
N VAL A 88 23.53 -14.01 14.50
CA VAL A 88 24.42 -13.31 15.42
C VAL A 88 25.21 -14.35 16.18
N ILE A 89 26.54 -14.30 16.06
CA ILE A 89 27.44 -15.15 16.83
C ILE A 89 27.99 -14.32 17.99
N LEU A 90 27.69 -14.79 19.20
CA LEU A 90 28.20 -14.25 20.45
C LEU A 90 29.40 -15.07 20.90
N GLU A 91 30.43 -14.40 21.40
CA GLU A 91 31.59 -15.05 22.00
C GLU A 91 31.61 -14.77 23.51
N ARG A 92 31.72 -15.84 24.29
CA ARG A 92 32.04 -15.78 25.72
C ARG A 92 33.51 -16.15 25.89
N ARG A 93 34.24 -15.32 26.63
CA ARG A 93 35.61 -15.63 27.06
C ARG A 93 35.65 -15.77 28.58
N SER A 94 36.39 -16.75 29.07
CA SER A 94 36.69 -16.93 30.49
C SER A 94 38.17 -17.18 30.69
N SER A 95 38.73 -16.64 31.77
CA SER A 95 40.12 -16.91 32.16
C SER A 95 40.22 -18.28 32.83
N VAL A 96 41.24 -19.04 32.46
CA VAL A 96 41.63 -20.31 33.10
C VAL A 96 43.13 -20.27 33.40
N SER A 97 43.61 -21.11 34.32
CA SER A 97 45.05 -21.12 34.64
C SER A 97 45.85 -21.49 33.40
N GLY A 98 46.70 -20.59 32.90
CA GLY A 98 47.52 -20.80 31.71
C GLY A 98 46.89 -20.38 30.38
N GLY A 99 45.71 -19.74 30.35
CA GLY A 99 45.12 -19.26 29.10
C GLY A 99 43.70 -18.71 29.20
N PHE A 100 43.03 -18.62 28.06
CA PHE A 100 41.61 -18.23 27.97
C PHE A 100 40.81 -19.31 27.25
N ASN A 101 39.65 -19.65 27.80
CA ASN A 101 38.65 -20.44 27.10
C ASN A 101 37.72 -19.50 26.31
N SER A 102 37.31 -19.94 25.13
CA SER A 102 36.37 -19.21 24.27
C SER A 102 35.26 -20.12 23.81
N GLU A 103 34.01 -19.72 24.06
CA GLU A 103 32.80 -20.43 23.65
C GLU A 103 31.98 -19.52 22.73
N ASN A 104 31.39 -20.08 21.68
CA ASN A 104 30.49 -19.34 20.79
C ASN A 104 29.03 -19.76 21.04
N TYR A 105 28.13 -18.78 20.99
CA TYR A 105 26.69 -18.96 21.03
C TYR A 105 26.07 -18.35 19.78
N THR A 106 25.11 -19.05 19.18
CA THR A 106 24.49 -18.63 17.92
C THR A 106 23.04 -18.25 18.17
N ILE A 107 22.66 -17.03 17.76
CA ILE A 107 21.28 -16.57 17.70
C ILE A 107 20.90 -16.45 16.23
N THR A 108 19.84 -17.14 15.83
CA THR A 108 19.31 -17.08 14.46
C THR A 108 17.96 -16.40 14.48
N PHE A 109 17.84 -15.30 13.75
CA PHE A 109 16.59 -14.61 13.50
C PHE A 109 15.97 -15.24 12.27
N THR A 110 14.92 -16.01 12.46
CA THR A 110 14.17 -16.67 11.38
C THR A 110 12.78 -16.07 11.31
N LEU A 111 12.33 -15.79 10.10
CA LEU A 111 11.00 -15.29 9.85
C LEU A 111 9.98 -16.40 10.14
N GLN A 112 9.04 -16.14 11.05
CA GLN A 112 8.03 -17.11 11.45
C GLN A 112 6.99 -17.32 10.35
N ASP A 113 6.45 -16.22 9.83
CA ASP A 113 5.42 -16.21 8.80
C ASP A 113 5.92 -15.50 7.56
N LYS A 114 5.35 -15.82 6.38
CA LYS A 114 5.74 -15.11 5.16
C LYS A 114 5.47 -13.60 5.29
N VAL A 115 6.31 -12.80 4.65
CA VAL A 115 6.06 -11.36 4.43
C VAL A 115 5.81 -11.18 2.95
N GLU A 116 4.67 -10.63 2.59
CA GLU A 116 4.31 -10.32 1.20
C GLU A 116 4.25 -8.80 1.01
N PRO A 117 4.73 -8.27 -0.14
CA PRO A 117 4.49 -6.88 -0.49
C PRO A 117 2.98 -6.57 -0.50
N PRO A 118 2.56 -5.40 -0.01
CA PRO A 118 1.19 -4.97 -0.17
C PRO A 118 0.86 -4.88 -1.67
N VAL A 119 -0.28 -5.45 -2.06
CA VAL A 119 -0.78 -5.38 -3.44
C VAL A 119 -1.82 -4.27 -3.49
N TYR A 120 -1.49 -3.13 -4.08
CA TYR A 120 -2.41 -2.01 -4.26
C TYR A 120 -3.21 -2.20 -5.54
N THR A 121 -4.37 -2.83 -5.43
CA THR A 121 -5.24 -3.11 -6.57
C THR A 121 -6.69 -3.14 -6.12
N CYS A 122 -7.58 -2.85 -7.07
CA CYS A 122 -9.00 -3.11 -6.92
C CYS A 122 -9.50 -4.07 -7.99
N THR A 123 -10.55 -4.82 -7.67
CA THR A 123 -11.32 -5.61 -8.63
C THR A 123 -12.67 -4.93 -8.85
N ILE A 124 -13.11 -4.79 -10.10
CA ILE A 124 -14.46 -4.30 -10.41
C ILE A 124 -15.45 -5.40 -10.01
N SER A 125 -16.30 -5.12 -9.03
CA SER A 125 -17.33 -6.04 -8.57
C SER A 125 -18.61 -5.91 -9.39
N ASP A 126 -18.98 -4.69 -9.76
CA ASP A 126 -20.15 -4.37 -10.57
C ASP A 126 -20.04 -2.95 -11.16
N TYR A 127 -20.70 -2.68 -12.29
CA TYR A 127 -20.75 -1.34 -12.87
C TYR A 127 -21.94 -1.14 -13.83
N ASP A 128 -22.38 0.11 -13.94
CA ASP A 128 -23.44 0.49 -14.89
C ASP A 128 -22.89 0.56 -16.33
N ALA A 129 -23.00 -0.54 -17.07
CA ALA A 129 -22.53 -0.61 -18.46
C ALA A 129 -23.35 0.23 -19.45
N THR A 130 -24.57 0.63 -19.09
CA THR A 130 -25.44 1.46 -19.94
C THR A 130 -26.31 2.35 -19.07
N ILE A 131 -26.42 3.62 -19.47
CA ILE A 131 -27.20 4.63 -18.77
C ILE A 131 -28.13 5.29 -19.77
N THR A 132 -29.43 5.32 -19.43
CA THR A 132 -30.43 6.00 -20.24
C THR A 132 -31.00 7.17 -19.45
N LEU A 133 -30.67 8.39 -19.89
CA LEU A 133 -31.29 9.59 -19.34
C LEU A 133 -32.74 9.70 -19.83
N PRO A 134 -33.66 10.23 -19.01
CA PRO A 134 -35.00 10.61 -19.47
C PRO A 134 -34.95 11.53 -20.71
N SER A 135 -35.97 11.47 -21.54
CA SER A 135 -36.12 12.37 -22.68
C SER A 135 -36.26 13.82 -22.20
N VAL A 136 -35.61 14.74 -22.92
CA VAL A 136 -35.67 16.19 -22.68
C VAL A 136 -36.27 16.89 -23.88
N ARG A 137 -37.02 17.98 -23.67
CA ARG A 137 -37.53 18.77 -24.79
C ARG A 137 -36.40 19.65 -25.34
N ARG A 138 -36.37 19.78 -26.68
CA ARG A 138 -35.47 20.69 -27.39
C ARG A 138 -35.45 22.09 -26.78
N SER A 139 -36.64 22.65 -26.52
CA SER A 139 -36.80 23.99 -25.94
C SER A 139 -36.12 24.11 -24.58
N ASP A 140 -36.10 23.06 -23.78
CA ASP A 140 -35.59 23.12 -22.42
C ASP A 140 -34.07 23.13 -22.42
N LEU A 141 -33.44 22.36 -23.33
CA LEU A 141 -32.00 22.43 -23.58
C LEU A 141 -31.57 23.80 -24.12
N GLU A 142 -32.30 24.34 -25.10
CA GLU A 142 -31.98 25.65 -25.68
C GLU A 142 -32.16 26.79 -24.67
N ASN A 143 -33.26 26.78 -23.90
CA ASN A 143 -33.55 27.79 -22.88
C ASN A 143 -32.59 27.75 -21.69
N ASN A 144 -31.99 26.59 -21.41
CA ASN A 144 -30.92 26.46 -20.42
C ASN A 144 -29.66 27.25 -20.85
N GLY A 145 -29.47 27.46 -22.15
CA GLY A 145 -28.25 28.04 -22.70
C GLY A 145 -27.07 27.07 -22.69
N ALA A 146 -25.90 27.59 -23.04
CA ALA A 146 -24.67 26.81 -23.11
C ALA A 146 -24.34 26.16 -21.75
N GLY A 147 -24.04 24.87 -21.75
CA GLY A 147 -23.58 24.13 -20.59
C GLY A 147 -24.41 22.89 -20.26
N LYS A 148 -24.22 22.42 -19.03
CA LYS A 148 -24.91 21.29 -18.42
C LYS A 148 -26.38 21.61 -18.21
N TYR A 149 -27.27 20.71 -18.62
CA TYR A 149 -28.70 20.78 -18.29
C TYR A 149 -28.97 20.09 -16.95
N ALA A 150 -29.04 20.87 -15.87
CA ALA A 150 -29.03 20.33 -14.51
C ALA A 150 -30.34 19.66 -14.06
N ALA A 151 -31.46 19.87 -14.77
CA ALA A 151 -32.77 19.34 -14.36
C ALA A 151 -32.93 17.83 -14.57
N ILE A 152 -32.07 17.21 -15.40
CA ILE A 152 -32.08 15.76 -15.65
C ILE A 152 -30.67 15.21 -15.45
N SER A 153 -30.55 14.25 -14.53
CA SER A 153 -29.33 13.49 -14.32
C SER A 153 -29.60 12.01 -14.08
N LYS A 154 -28.58 11.19 -14.31
CA LYS A 154 -28.55 9.79 -13.88
C LYS A 154 -27.17 9.45 -13.31
N PRO A 155 -27.10 8.67 -12.21
CA PRO A 155 -25.82 8.19 -11.72
C PRO A 155 -25.26 7.09 -12.64
N LEU A 156 -23.94 7.05 -12.72
CA LEU A 156 -23.09 5.97 -13.21
C LEU A 156 -22.31 5.44 -12.02
N ASN A 157 -22.52 4.19 -11.64
CA ASN A 157 -21.84 3.56 -10.54
C ASN A 157 -20.76 2.60 -11.04
N LEU A 158 -19.57 2.69 -10.43
CA LEU A 158 -18.51 1.71 -10.52
C LEU A 158 -18.25 1.20 -9.09
N ASN A 159 -18.58 -0.05 -8.85
CA ASN A 159 -18.37 -0.73 -7.58
C ASN A 159 -17.06 -1.52 -7.65
N LEU A 160 -16.17 -1.23 -6.71
CA LEU A 160 -14.86 -1.85 -6.59
C LEU A 160 -14.72 -2.59 -5.26
N GLN A 161 -13.92 -3.64 -5.26
CA GLN A 161 -13.36 -4.25 -4.07
C GLN A 161 -11.85 -4.01 -4.06
N CYS A 162 -11.39 -3.16 -3.15
CA CYS A 162 -10.00 -2.71 -3.08
C CYS A 162 -9.24 -3.40 -1.95
N ASN A 163 -7.96 -3.68 -2.21
CA ASN A 163 -7.00 -3.99 -1.16
C ASN A 163 -6.68 -2.74 -0.33
N ASP A 164 -6.15 -2.94 0.86
CA ASP A 164 -5.92 -1.85 1.79
C ASP A 164 -4.95 -0.78 1.26
N ASN A 165 -5.30 0.48 1.50
CA ASN A 165 -4.52 1.65 1.12
C ASN A 165 -4.26 1.78 -0.40
N THR A 166 -5.18 1.36 -1.26
CA THR A 166 -5.03 1.49 -2.72
C THR A 166 -5.46 2.86 -3.20
N ASP A 167 -4.61 3.59 -3.91
CA ASP A 167 -5.01 4.80 -4.63
C ASP A 167 -5.67 4.41 -5.95
N VAL A 168 -6.84 5.00 -6.24
CA VAL A 168 -7.65 4.66 -7.41
C VAL A 168 -7.78 5.86 -8.32
N THR A 169 -7.36 5.65 -9.56
CA THR A 169 -7.39 6.65 -10.60
C THR A 169 -8.14 6.12 -11.82
N ILE A 170 -8.87 7.00 -12.51
CA ILE A 170 -9.64 6.63 -13.70
C ILE A 170 -9.28 7.53 -14.89
N THR A 171 -9.36 6.96 -16.09
CA THR A 171 -9.38 7.70 -17.35
C THR A 171 -10.59 7.27 -18.16
N PHE A 172 -11.42 8.21 -18.63
CA PHE A 172 -12.48 7.93 -19.60
C PHE A 172 -12.00 8.24 -21.02
N ASN A 173 -11.71 7.19 -21.79
CA ASN A 173 -11.31 7.26 -23.18
C ASN A 173 -12.54 7.40 -24.09
N ALA A 174 -12.69 8.58 -24.69
CA ALA A 174 -13.82 8.92 -25.55
C ALA A 174 -13.47 10.10 -26.47
N THR A 175 -14.21 10.24 -27.58
CA THR A 175 -14.12 11.46 -28.38
C THR A 175 -14.84 12.60 -27.67
N ALA A 176 -14.12 13.72 -27.48
CA ALA A 176 -14.69 14.92 -26.90
C ALA A 176 -15.56 15.65 -27.93
N LEU A 177 -16.70 16.19 -27.48
CA LEU A 177 -17.49 17.14 -28.26
C LEU A 177 -16.60 18.31 -28.68
N SER A 178 -16.56 18.61 -29.97
CA SER A 178 -15.67 19.64 -30.54
C SER A 178 -15.70 20.96 -29.75
N GLY A 179 -14.52 21.45 -29.37
CA GLY A 179 -14.36 22.68 -28.59
C GLY A 179 -14.56 22.51 -27.08
N THR A 180 -14.67 21.28 -26.59
CA THR A 180 -14.69 20.93 -25.16
C THR A 180 -13.65 19.85 -24.87
N ASP A 181 -13.32 19.64 -23.60
CA ASP A 181 -12.43 18.56 -23.12
C ASP A 181 -13.10 17.64 -22.08
N ASN A 182 -14.37 17.89 -21.76
CA ASN A 182 -15.09 17.27 -20.64
C ASN A 182 -16.54 16.89 -21.01
N VAL A 183 -16.85 16.83 -22.30
CA VAL A 183 -18.17 16.43 -22.81
C VAL A 183 -17.95 15.35 -23.85
N LEU A 184 -18.63 14.21 -23.68
CA LEU A 184 -18.63 13.12 -24.64
C LEU A 184 -19.47 13.52 -25.85
N GLU A 185 -18.95 13.32 -27.06
CA GLU A 185 -19.65 13.66 -28.29
C GLU A 185 -20.87 12.77 -28.55
N ASN A 186 -21.91 13.31 -29.18
CA ASN A 186 -22.95 12.49 -29.77
C ASN A 186 -22.39 11.73 -30.99
N THR A 187 -22.56 10.41 -30.98
CA THR A 187 -22.10 9.48 -32.02
C THR A 187 -23.18 9.16 -33.07
N LEU A 188 -24.40 9.64 -32.86
CA LEU A 188 -25.49 9.56 -33.84
C LEU A 188 -25.51 10.81 -34.72
N ALA A 189 -26.04 10.67 -35.94
CA ALA A 189 -26.15 11.80 -36.86
C ALA A 189 -27.13 12.88 -36.35
N GLY A 190 -26.72 14.14 -36.43
CA GLY A 190 -27.50 15.29 -36.00
C GLY A 190 -27.28 15.62 -34.51
N ASN A 191 -27.67 16.82 -34.09
CA ASN A 191 -27.42 17.32 -32.73
C ASN A 191 -25.93 17.29 -32.33
N ASP A 192 -25.03 17.60 -33.27
CA ASP A 192 -23.56 17.62 -33.07
C ASP A 192 -23.09 18.68 -32.05
N ASN A 193 -24.02 19.46 -31.52
CA ASN A 193 -23.87 20.47 -30.48
C ASN A 193 -24.39 20.01 -29.11
N VAL A 194 -24.87 18.77 -29.00
CA VAL A 194 -25.35 18.15 -27.77
C VAL A 194 -24.50 16.93 -27.46
N GLY A 195 -24.17 16.74 -26.19
CA GLY A 195 -23.41 15.59 -25.71
C GLY A 195 -23.77 15.23 -24.28
N PHE A 196 -22.95 14.40 -23.66
CA PHE A 196 -23.09 14.05 -22.25
C PHE A 196 -21.89 14.50 -21.44
N GLN A 197 -22.14 15.07 -20.26
CA GLN A 197 -21.10 15.49 -19.34
C GLN A 197 -21.16 14.64 -18.08
N LEU A 198 -20.02 14.06 -17.71
CA LEU A 198 -19.83 13.31 -16.46
C LEU A 198 -19.29 14.26 -15.38
N LEU A 199 -19.87 14.19 -14.18
CA LEU A 199 -19.39 14.89 -13.00
C LEU A 199 -18.95 13.90 -11.92
N TYR A 200 -17.81 14.15 -11.27
CA TYR A 200 -17.37 13.44 -10.08
C TYR A 200 -17.19 14.44 -8.93
N GLY A 201 -17.86 14.21 -7.80
CA GLY A 201 -17.85 15.17 -6.68
C GLY A 201 -18.30 16.58 -7.08
N GLY A 202 -19.20 16.68 -8.07
CA GLY A 202 -19.68 17.96 -8.63
C GLY A 202 -18.78 18.60 -9.70
N ASN A 203 -17.58 18.06 -9.96
CA ASN A 203 -16.64 18.62 -10.93
C ASN A 203 -16.72 17.88 -12.27
N PRO A 204 -16.72 18.59 -13.42
CA PRO A 204 -16.68 17.94 -14.73
C PRO A 204 -15.45 17.07 -14.92
N VAL A 205 -15.65 15.85 -15.38
CA VAL A 205 -14.59 14.90 -15.69
C VAL A 205 -14.08 15.18 -17.10
N LYS A 206 -12.78 15.42 -17.23
CA LYS A 206 -12.13 15.54 -18.54
C LYS A 206 -12.00 14.17 -19.19
N VAL A 207 -12.31 14.07 -20.48
CA VAL A 207 -12.07 12.85 -21.24
C VAL A 207 -10.59 12.74 -21.61
N ASN A 208 -10.11 11.51 -21.78
CA ASN A 208 -8.71 11.17 -22.12
C ASN A 208 -7.69 11.78 -21.14
N ASN A 209 -8.10 12.04 -19.90
CA ASN A 209 -7.27 12.58 -18.83
C ASN A 209 -7.43 11.75 -17.56
N GLU A 210 -6.31 11.57 -16.86
CA GLU A 210 -6.22 10.87 -15.59
C GLU A 210 -6.92 11.70 -14.48
N LEU A 211 -7.84 11.09 -13.74
CA LEU A 211 -8.53 11.67 -12.59
C LEU A 211 -8.36 10.79 -11.36
N LEU A 212 -7.67 11.31 -10.35
CA LEU A 212 -7.58 10.66 -9.04
C LEU A 212 -8.95 10.71 -8.36
N LEU A 213 -9.56 9.55 -8.14
CA LEU A 213 -10.89 9.44 -7.56
C LEU A 213 -10.85 9.30 -6.05
N ARG A 214 -9.89 8.51 -5.55
CA ARG A 214 -9.80 8.17 -4.13
C ARG A 214 -8.38 7.79 -3.76
N THR A 215 -7.95 8.25 -2.59
CA THR A 215 -6.69 7.84 -1.97
C THR A 215 -6.97 6.87 -0.83
N GLY A 216 -6.11 5.87 -0.67
CA GLY A 216 -6.18 4.92 0.44
C GLY A 216 -7.51 4.15 0.52
N ALA A 217 -8.04 3.71 -0.62
CA ALA A 217 -9.23 2.87 -0.65
C ALA A 217 -8.97 1.52 0.01
N SER A 218 -10.01 0.97 0.64
CA SER A 218 -10.00 -0.31 1.34
C SER A 218 -11.38 -0.94 1.25
N GLY A 219 -11.44 -2.24 1.01
CA GLY A 219 -12.70 -2.99 0.99
C GLY A 219 -13.66 -2.52 -0.10
N ALA A 220 -14.97 -2.56 0.19
CA ALA A 220 -16.01 -2.14 -0.73
C ALA A 220 -15.94 -0.62 -0.98
N THR A 221 -15.71 -0.24 -2.23
CA THR A 221 -15.53 1.15 -2.66
C THR A 221 -16.48 1.44 -3.82
N ASN A 222 -17.48 2.29 -3.59
CA ASN A 222 -18.35 2.79 -4.66
C ASN A 222 -17.81 4.12 -5.20
N LEU A 223 -17.76 4.23 -6.52
CA LEU A 223 -17.43 5.43 -7.26
C LEU A 223 -18.66 5.82 -8.08
N GLN A 224 -19.26 6.96 -7.77
CA GLN A 224 -20.44 7.46 -8.46
C GLN A 224 -20.11 8.71 -9.27
N PHE A 225 -20.53 8.71 -10.53
CA PHE A 225 -20.50 9.87 -11.40
C PHE A 225 -21.93 10.29 -11.72
N ASP A 226 -22.18 11.58 -11.84
CA ASP A 226 -23.47 12.09 -12.30
C ASP A 226 -23.38 12.43 -13.79
N VAL A 227 -24.30 11.86 -14.57
CA VAL A 227 -24.36 12.04 -16.03
C VAL A 227 -25.47 13.02 -16.37
N TYR A 228 -25.14 14.03 -17.18
CA TYR A 228 -26.05 15.08 -17.61
C TYR A 228 -26.03 15.25 -19.13
N TYR A 229 -27.12 15.76 -19.70
CA TYR A 229 -27.08 16.38 -21.01
C TYR A 229 -26.23 17.65 -20.97
N TYR A 230 -25.51 17.91 -22.06
CA TYR A 230 -24.76 19.14 -22.26
C TYR A 230 -25.12 19.74 -23.63
N TYR A 231 -25.37 21.05 -23.66
CA TYR A 231 -25.60 21.80 -24.90
C TYR A 231 -24.48 22.82 -25.09
N LYS A 232 -23.85 22.84 -26.26
CA LYS A 232 -22.73 23.75 -26.58
C LYS A 232 -23.16 25.23 -26.66
N GLY A 233 -24.46 25.52 -26.72
CA GLY A 233 -24.97 26.89 -26.85
C GLY A 233 -24.89 27.48 -28.26
N SER A 234 -24.48 26.68 -29.24
CA SER A 234 -24.40 27.06 -30.65
C SER A 234 -24.93 25.94 -31.54
N GLY A 235 -25.48 26.31 -32.71
CA GLY A 235 -26.16 25.37 -33.61
C GLY A 235 -27.61 25.10 -33.20
N ALA A 236 -28.43 24.67 -34.16
CA ALA A 236 -29.82 24.28 -33.87
C ALA A 236 -29.84 22.91 -33.19
N VAL A 237 -30.68 22.74 -32.17
CA VAL A 237 -31.01 21.41 -31.64
C VAL A 237 -32.24 20.91 -32.39
N THR A 238 -32.31 19.63 -32.71
CA THR A 238 -33.42 18.98 -33.40
C THR A 238 -33.94 17.81 -32.58
N ALA A 239 -35.19 17.42 -32.79
CA ALA A 239 -35.73 16.23 -32.14
C ALA A 239 -35.04 14.99 -32.70
N GLY A 240 -34.50 14.13 -31.84
CA GLY A 240 -33.79 12.93 -32.24
C GLY A 240 -33.14 12.22 -31.07
N ALA A 241 -32.67 11.00 -31.31
CA ALA A 241 -31.86 10.27 -30.36
C ALA A 241 -30.43 10.83 -30.33
N ILE A 242 -29.80 10.78 -29.16
CA ILE A 242 -28.37 11.01 -29.02
C ILE A 242 -27.76 9.83 -28.24
N LYS A 243 -26.49 9.54 -28.49
CA LYS A 243 -25.76 8.45 -27.85
C LYS A 243 -24.28 8.77 -27.78
N SER A 244 -23.63 8.41 -26.68
CA SER A 244 -22.18 8.47 -26.55
C SER A 244 -21.65 7.15 -26.00
N GLY A 245 -20.35 6.92 -26.14
CA GLY A 245 -19.64 5.80 -25.54
C GLY A 245 -18.29 6.27 -25.00
N ALA A 246 -17.86 5.65 -23.90
CA ALA A 246 -16.53 5.82 -23.35
C ALA A 246 -16.04 4.46 -22.84
N GLU A 247 -14.76 4.18 -23.05
CA GLU A 247 -14.05 3.13 -22.34
C GLU A 247 -13.43 3.74 -21.10
N PHE A 248 -13.47 3.07 -19.96
CA PHE A 248 -12.75 3.55 -18.78
C PHE A 248 -11.58 2.63 -18.44
N THR A 249 -10.47 3.22 -18.02
CA THR A 249 -9.28 2.52 -17.54
C THR A 249 -9.05 2.89 -16.08
N LEU A 250 -8.82 1.90 -15.23
CA LEU A 250 -8.45 2.10 -13.83
C LEU A 250 -6.96 1.82 -13.66
N ASP A 251 -6.28 2.76 -13.01
CA ASP A 251 -4.87 2.63 -12.62
C ASP A 251 -4.77 2.67 -11.10
N TYR A 252 -3.92 1.82 -10.55
CA TYR A 252 -3.73 1.65 -9.10
C TYR A 252 -2.31 1.99 -8.67
N LYS A 253 -2.18 2.64 -7.52
CA LYS A 253 -0.89 3.05 -6.93
C LYS A 253 -0.87 2.74 -5.44
#